data_AF-A0A822IUT5-F1
#
_entry.id   AF-A0A822IUT5-F1
#
_cell.length_a   1.000
_cell.length_b   1.000
_cell.length_c   1.000
_cell.angle_alpha   90.00
_cell.angle_beta   90.00
_cell.angle_gamma   90.00
#
_symmetry.space_group_name_H-M   'P 1'
#
loop_
_entity.id
_entity.type
_entity.pdbx_description
1 polymer ?
#
loop_
_entity_poly.entity_id
_entity_poly.type
_entity_poly.pdbx_seq_one_letter_code
_entity_poly.pdbx_strand_id
1 'polypeptide(L)' 'MRTDELALDYIERAELTLEEARNAFEKEVYSLAIRRAQETCELSLKGALRYLAIEYPRDHDVSDVLIRLKEIRQIPEWKY' A
#
# COMPACT_ATOMS: atom_id res chain seq x y z
N MET A 1 -5.79 19.10 -3.16
CA MET A 1 -5.48 18.18 -2.05
C MET A 1 -3.98 18.22 -1.84
N ARG A 2 -3.54 18.48 -0.63
CA ARG A 2 -2.11 18.42 -0.30
C ARG A 2 -1.67 16.93 -0.25
N THR A 3 -0.39 16.66 -0.47
CA THR A 3 0.15 15.29 -0.57
C THR A 3 0.02 14.49 0.74
N ASP A 4 0.00 15.18 1.88
CA ASP A 4 -0.27 14.66 3.22
C ASP A 4 -1.71 14.16 3.39
N GLU A 5 -2.71 14.92 2.92
CA GLU A 5 -4.13 14.52 2.95
C GLU A 5 -4.36 13.23 2.14
N LEU A 6 -3.72 13.13 0.96
CA LEU A 6 -3.80 11.93 0.12
C LEU A 6 -3.10 10.74 0.76
N ALA A 7 -1.96 10.96 1.42
CA ALA A 7 -1.25 9.91 2.12
C ALA A 7 -2.11 9.33 3.26
N LEU A 8 -2.75 10.19 4.05
CA LEU A 8 -3.66 9.79 5.13
C LEU A 8 -4.85 8.99 4.60
N ASP A 9 -5.52 9.45 3.54
CA ASP A 9 -6.64 8.73 2.91
C ASP A 9 -6.24 7.31 2.47
N TYR A 10 -5.03 7.13 1.92
CA TYR A 10 -4.53 5.80 1.57
C TYR A 10 -4.31 4.91 2.80
N ILE A 11 -3.76 5.44 3.88
CA ILE A 11 -3.50 4.68 5.11
C ILE A 11 -4.82 4.30 5.80
N GLU A 12 -5.78 5.21 5.93
CA GLU A 12 -7.10 4.92 6.51
C GLU A 12 -7.81 3.80 5.75
N ARG A 13 -7.74 3.80 4.41
CA ARG A 13 -8.30 2.71 3.60
C ARG A 13 -7.53 1.40 3.76
N ALA A 14 -6.20 1.46 3.91
CA ALA A 14 -5.39 0.28 4.15
C ALA A 14 -5.79 -0.40 5.47
N GLU A 15 -6.04 0.37 6.53
CA GLU A 15 -6.48 -0.14 7.83
C GLU A 15 -7.84 -0.86 7.73
N LEU A 16 -8.82 -0.23 7.07
CA LEU A 16 -10.14 -0.86 6.82
C LEU A 16 -10.00 -2.15 6.01
N THR A 17 -9.15 -2.14 4.98
CA THR A 17 -8.93 -3.30 4.11
C THR A 17 -8.24 -4.44 4.87
N LEU A 18 -7.34 -4.12 5.81
CA LEU A 18 -6.69 -5.10 6.67
C LEU A 18 -7.70 -5.77 7.61
N GLU A 19 -8.64 -5.01 8.14
CA GLU A 19 -9.75 -5.55 8.94
C GLU A 19 -10.60 -6.51 8.12
N GLU A 20 -10.94 -6.15 6.87
CA GLU A 20 -11.65 -7.05 5.95
C GLU A 20 -10.85 -8.34 5.67
N ALA A 21 -9.52 -8.24 5.50
CA ALA A 21 -8.66 -9.40 5.29
C ALA A 21 -8.68 -10.35 6.50
N ARG A 22 -8.61 -9.80 7.72
CA ARG A 22 -8.69 -10.59 8.97
C ARG A 22 -10.05 -11.26 9.11
N ASN A 23 -11.13 -10.51 8.89
CA ASN A 23 -12.49 -11.05 8.93
C ASN A 23 -12.72 -12.17 7.90
N ALA A 24 -12.16 -12.04 6.69
CA ALA A 24 -12.23 -13.08 5.68
C ALA A 24 -11.42 -14.33 6.07
N PHE A 25 -10.26 -14.14 6.69
CA PHE A 25 -9.43 -15.24 7.20
C PHE A 25 -10.14 -16.02 8.31
N GLU A 26 -10.72 -15.32 9.29
CA GLU A 26 -11.49 -15.94 10.39
C GLU A 26 -12.71 -16.73 9.90
N LYS A 27 -13.30 -16.31 8.77
CA LYS A 27 -14.41 -17.02 8.11
C LYS A 27 -13.95 -18.11 7.14
N GLU A 28 -12.65 -18.41 7.09
CA GLU A 28 -12.04 -19.39 6.19
C GLU A 28 -12.24 -19.08 4.69
N VAL A 29 -12.56 -17.83 4.35
CA VAL A 29 -12.69 -17.36 2.95
C VAL A 29 -11.31 -16.90 2.46
N TYR A 30 -10.39 -17.85 2.34
CA TYR A 30 -8.96 -17.57 2.12
C TYR A 30 -8.67 -16.80 0.83
N SER A 31 -9.41 -17.05 -0.25
CA SER A 31 -9.25 -16.32 -1.51
C SER A 31 -9.53 -14.82 -1.36
N LEU A 32 -10.53 -14.46 -0.56
CA LEU A 32 -10.85 -13.07 -0.24
C LEU A 32 -9.82 -12.47 0.72
N ALA A 33 -9.39 -13.23 1.72
CA ALA A 33 -8.36 -12.81 2.67
C ALA A 33 -7.05 -12.41 1.95
N ILE A 34 -6.59 -13.24 1.00
CA ILE A 34 -5.39 -12.97 0.19
C ILE A 34 -5.57 -11.70 -0.65
N ARG A 35 -6.71 -11.54 -1.33
CA ARG A 35 -6.99 -10.36 -2.15
C ARG A 35 -6.96 -9.08 -1.33
N ARG A 36 -7.59 -9.07 -0.15
CA ARG A 36 -7.60 -7.90 0.74
C ARG A 36 -6.25 -7.63 1.36
N ALA A 37 -5.47 -8.66 1.68
CA ALA A 37 -4.09 -8.49 2.13
C ALA A 37 -3.21 -7.82 1.06
N GLN A 38 -3.33 -8.24 -0.21
CA GLN A 38 -2.63 -7.59 -1.32
C GLN A 38 -3.02 -6.10 -1.44
N GLU A 39 -4.32 -5.81 -1.43
CA GLU A 39 -4.84 -4.44 -1.55
C GLU A 39 -4.40 -3.56 -0.37
N THR A 40 -4.33 -4.12 0.84
CA THR A 40 -3.78 -3.45 2.02
C THR A 40 -2.33 -3.03 1.80
N CYS A 41 -1.48 -3.94 1.29
CA CYS A 41 -0.08 -3.63 0.99
C CYS A 41 0.04 -2.53 -0.08
N GLU A 42 -0.78 -2.61 -1.13
CA GLU A 42 -0.80 -1.61 -2.21
C GLU A 42 -1.20 -0.23 -1.68
N LEU A 43 -2.28 -0.12 -0.91
CA LEU A 43 -2.73 1.14 -0.31
C LEU A 43 -1.69 1.71 0.65
N SER A 44 -1.11 0.87 1.51
CA SER A 44 -0.05 1.27 2.45
C SER A 44 1.15 1.88 1.72
N LEU A 45 1.58 1.22 0.63
CA LEU A 45 2.68 1.69 -0.20
C LEU A 45 2.34 3.00 -0.93
N LYS A 46 1.13 3.11 -1.49
CA LYS A 46 0.63 4.34 -2.12
C LYS A 46 0.64 5.51 -1.13
N GLY A 47 0.20 5.28 0.10
CA GLY A 47 0.26 6.26 1.19
C GLY A 47 1.68 6.68 1.52
N ALA A 48 2.59 5.72 1.71
CA ALA A 48 4.01 5.99 2.00
C ALA A 48 4.68 6.80 0.88
N LEU A 49 4.45 6.46 -0.38
CA LEU A 49 5.00 7.19 -1.52
C LEU A 49 4.49 8.63 -1.57
N ARG A 50 3.19 8.84 -1.36
CA ARG A 50 2.59 10.18 -1.31
C ARG A 50 3.13 11.01 -0.15
N TYR A 51 3.30 10.40 1.03
CA TYR A 51 3.91 11.05 2.19
C TYR A 51 5.34 11.52 1.90
N LEU A 52 6.11 10.73 1.15
CA LEU A 52 7.46 11.07 0.70
C LEU A 52 7.50 12.05 -0.48
N ALA A 53 6.34 12.60 -0.89
CA ALA A 53 6.17 13.43 -2.07
C ALA A 53 6.66 12.77 -3.38
N ILE A 54 6.57 11.43 -3.44
CA ILE A 54 6.90 10.64 -4.62
C ILE A 54 5.61 10.38 -5.40
N GLU A 55 5.54 10.93 -6.61
CA GLU A 55 4.45 10.65 -7.53
C GLU A 55 4.72 9.38 -8.34
N TYR A 56 3.67 8.61 -8.58
CA TYR A 56 3.71 7.43 -9.43
C TYR A 56 2.59 7.48 -10.48
N PRO A 57 2.79 6.88 -11.67
CA PRO A 57 1.73 6.80 -12.69
C PRO A 57 0.52 6.05 -12.14
N ARG A 58 -0.69 6.56 -12.40
CA ARG A 58 -1.95 5.93 -11.92
C ARG A 58 -2.17 4.50 -12.42
N ASP A 59 -1.61 4.17 -13.58
CA ASP A 59 -1.87 2.92 -14.30
C ASP A 59 -0.83 1.82 -14.05
N HIS A 60 0.25 2.12 -13.33
CA HIS A 60 1.32 1.15 -13.08
C HIS A 60 1.18 0.46 -11.72
N ASP A 61 1.51 -0.83 -11.69
CA ASP A 61 1.75 -1.58 -10.48
C ASP A 61 2.80 -0.85 -9.63
N VAL A 62 2.46 -0.62 -8.36
CA VAL A 62 3.31 0.06 -7.38
C VAL A 62 4.65 -0.67 -7.17
N SER A 63 4.73 -1.95 -7.53
CA SER A 63 5.94 -2.77 -7.51
C SER A 63 7.05 -2.18 -8.40
N ASP A 64 6.71 -1.71 -9.60
CA ASP A 64 7.68 -1.10 -10.53
C ASP A 64 8.28 0.18 -9.97
N VAL A 65 7.48 0.93 -9.21
CA VAL A 65 7.90 2.18 -8.57
C VAL A 65 8.91 1.89 -7.47
N LEU A 66 8.68 0.86 -6.66
CA LEU A 66 9.61 0.44 -5.61
C LEU A 66 10.96 -0.01 -6.19
N ILE A 67 10.95 -0.81 -7.26
CA ILE A 67 12.18 -1.28 -7.91
C ILE A 67 13.00 -0.08 -8.39
N ARG A 68 12.37 0.85 -9.11
CA ARG A 68 13.05 2.08 -9.57
C ARG A 68 13.52 2.95 -8.42
N LEU A 69 12.71 3.11 -7.36
CA LEU A 69 13.08 3.92 -6.19
C LEU A 69 14.31 3.40 -5.47
N LYS A 70 14.45 2.08 -5.36
CA LYS A 70 15.63 1.43 -4.77
C LYS A 70 16.93 1.80 -5.49
N GLU A 71 16.86 2.10 -6.79
CA GLU A 71 18.02 2.48 -7.61
C GLU A 71 18.39 3.97 -7.47
N ILE A 72 17.40 4.85 -7.23
CA ILE A 72 17.59 6.32 -7.27
C ILE A 72 17.57 7.00 -5.91
N ARG A 73 17.07 6.33 -4.86
CA ARG A 73 17.05 6.85 -3.48
C ARG A 73 17.28 5.75 -2.46
N GLN A 74 17.93 6.12 -1.37
CA GLN A 74 18.06 5.24 -0.21
C GLN A 74 16.69 5.15 0.48
N ILE A 75 15.92 4.12 0.15
CA ILE A 75 14.73 3.73 0.92
C ILE A 75 15.19 3.01 2.19
N PRO A 76 14.45 3.12 3.32
CA PRO A 76 14.79 2.36 4.52
C PRO A 76 14.87 0.86 4.20
N GLU A 77 15.74 0.11 4.86
CA GLU A 77 15.66 -1.36 4.80
C GLU A 77 14.37 -1.79 5.49
N TRP A 78 13.32 -2.05 4.72
CA TRP A 78 12.07 -2.61 5.25
C TRP A 78 12.36 -4.09 5.50
N LYS A 79 12.81 -4.42 6.72
CA LYS A 79 12.97 -5.82 7.14
C LYS A 79 11.59 -6.41 7.34
N TYR A 80 11.25 -7.38 6.50
CA TYR A 80 10.10 -8.26 6.65
C TYR A 80 10.23 -9.14 7.90
#